data_AF-A0A2T2V4I1-F1
#
_entry.id   AF-A0A2T2V4I1-F1
#
_cell.length_a   1.000
_cell.length_b   1.000
_cell.length_c   1.000
_cell.angle_alpha   90.00
_cell.angle_beta   90.00
_cell.angle_gamma   90.00
#
_symmetry.space_group_name_H-M   'P 1'
#
loop_
_entity.id
_entity.type
_entity.pdbx_description
1 polymer ?
#
loop_
_entity_poly.entity_id
_entity_poly.type
_entity_poly.pdbx_seq_one_letter_code
_entity_poly.pdbx_strand_id
1 'polypeptide(L)'
;MPETKAQKRTAPALIRDRLDENVTAMYAARRDPVSGQLVEEHPILVVLADLSEEETVQLSGELTTDVTDALDGHYVHVSVHPTDAEERLTLPPEEVLPV
;
A
#
# COMPACT_ATOMS: atom_id res chain seq x y z
N MET A 1 -24.72 -27.15 -7.06
CA MET A 1 -24.48 -25.75 -6.72
C MET A 1 -22.96 -25.58 -6.72
N PRO A 2 -22.33 -24.87 -7.67
CA PRO A 2 -20.91 -24.56 -7.52
C PRO A 2 -20.80 -23.44 -6.48
N GLU A 3 -20.11 -23.71 -5.38
CA GLU A 3 -19.71 -22.70 -4.41
C GLU A 3 -18.82 -21.69 -5.16
N THR A 4 -19.34 -20.49 -5.39
CA THR A 4 -18.53 -19.38 -5.88
C THR A 4 -17.51 -19.09 -4.80
N LYS A 5 -16.30 -19.65 -4.92
CA LYS A 5 -15.18 -19.31 -4.06
C LYS A 5 -15.06 -17.79 -4.12
N ALA A 6 -15.39 -17.11 -3.01
CA ALA A 6 -15.09 -15.70 -2.86
C ALA A 6 -13.60 -15.57 -3.17
N GLN A 7 -13.31 -14.91 -4.29
CA GLN A 7 -11.94 -14.75 -4.76
C GLN A 7 -11.28 -13.87 -3.70
N LYS A 8 -10.43 -14.44 -2.83
CA LYS A 8 -9.72 -13.68 -1.79
C LYS A 8 -8.98 -12.55 -2.48
N ARG A 9 -9.50 -11.33 -2.36
CA ARG A 9 -8.86 -10.15 -2.93
C ARG A 9 -7.61 -9.87 -2.09
N THR A 10 -6.48 -9.68 -2.75
CA THR A 10 -5.23 -9.32 -2.09
C THR A 10 -5.19 -7.81 -1.87
N ALA A 11 -4.45 -7.33 -0.86
CA ALA A 11 -4.27 -5.89 -0.62
C ALA A 11 -3.91 -5.09 -1.90
N PRO A 12 -2.98 -5.54 -2.76
CA PRO A 12 -2.64 -4.83 -4.00
C PRO A 12 -3.80 -4.78 -5.00
N ALA A 13 -4.63 -5.81 -5.06
CA ALA A 13 -5.79 -5.82 -5.95
C ALA A 13 -6.86 -4.81 -5.51
N LEU A 14 -7.05 -4.64 -4.20
CA LEU A 14 -7.97 -3.63 -3.64
C LEU A 14 -7.46 -2.21 -3.87
N ILE A 15 -6.17 -1.99 -3.66
CA ILE A 15 -5.54 -0.69 -3.90
C ILE A 15 -5.61 -0.30 -5.37
N ARG A 16 -5.35 -1.25 -6.29
CA ARG A 16 -5.52 -1.03 -7.73
C ARG A 16 -6.97 -0.73 -8.11
N ASP A 17 -7.96 -1.41 -7.53
CA ASP A 17 -9.39 -1.13 -7.80
C ASP A 17 -9.80 0.29 -7.37
N ARG A 18 -9.13 0.84 -6.34
CA ARG A 18 -9.44 2.15 -5.76
C ARG A 18 -8.71 3.31 -6.42
N LEU A 19 -7.42 3.14 -6.70
CA LEU A 19 -6.55 4.17 -7.27
C LEU A 19 -6.44 4.07 -8.80
N ASP A 20 -6.77 2.90 -9.36
CA ASP A 20 -6.84 2.58 -10.78
C ASP A 20 -5.59 3.03 -11.56
N GLU A 21 -5.77 3.76 -12.65
CA GLU A 21 -4.72 4.29 -13.52
C GLU A 21 -3.74 5.28 -12.84
N ASN A 22 -4.03 5.74 -11.62
CA ASN A 22 -3.12 6.62 -10.89
C ASN A 22 -1.98 5.88 -10.19
N VAL A 23 -2.02 4.54 -10.06
CA VAL A 23 -0.94 3.78 -9.41
C VAL A 23 0.26 3.67 -10.34
N THR A 24 1.35 4.35 -9.99
CA THR A 24 2.63 4.27 -10.71
C THR A 24 3.45 3.06 -10.26
N ALA A 25 3.51 2.80 -8.95
CA ALA A 25 4.26 1.68 -8.41
C ALA A 25 3.69 1.19 -7.07
N MET A 26 3.97 -0.07 -6.73
CA MET A 26 3.64 -0.65 -5.43
C MET A 26 4.77 -1.54 -4.93
N TYR A 27 5.07 -1.40 -3.66
CA TYR A 27 6.21 -2.00 -3.01
C TYR A 27 5.83 -2.50 -1.62
N ALA A 28 6.26 -3.71 -1.27
CA ALA A 28 6.26 -4.14 0.12
C ALA A 28 7.58 -3.71 0.76
N ALA A 29 7.49 -2.99 1.87
CA ALA A 29 8.62 -2.53 2.66
C ALA A 29 8.50 -3.03 4.11
N ARG A 30 9.64 -3.21 4.77
CA ARG A 30 9.71 -3.51 6.21
C ARG A 30 10.05 -2.28 7.05
N ARG A 31 10.41 -1.17 6.40
CA ARG A 31 10.71 0.10 7.04
C ARG A 31 9.65 1.12 6.67
N ASP A 32 9.40 2.02 7.60
CA ASP A 32 8.61 3.21 7.35
C ASP A 32 9.30 4.05 6.27
N PRO A 33 8.62 4.36 5.15
CA PRO A 33 9.24 5.03 4.01
C PRO A 33 9.66 6.47 4.31
N VAL A 34 9.11 7.10 5.36
CA VAL A 34 9.40 8.49 5.73
C VAL A 34 10.53 8.58 6.76
N SER A 35 10.46 7.78 7.83
CA SER A 35 11.40 7.80 8.95
C SER A 35 12.55 6.79 8.83
N GLY A 36 12.43 5.79 7.94
CA GLY A 36 13.42 4.73 7.75
C GLY A 36 13.50 3.71 8.90
N GLN A 37 12.59 3.81 9.89
CA GLN A 37 12.55 2.91 11.04
C GLN A 37 12.00 1.54 10.64
N LEU A 38 12.60 0.48 11.17
CA LEU A 38 12.13 -0.89 10.95
C LEU A 38 10.81 -1.10 11.70
N VAL A 39 9.80 -1.56 10.98
CA VAL A 39 8.50 -1.95 11.53
C VAL A 39 8.51 -3.47 11.67
N GLU A 40 8.60 -3.96 12.91
CA GLU A 40 8.79 -5.39 13.19
C GLU A 40 7.50 -6.20 13.08
N GLU A 41 6.33 -5.57 13.28
CA GLU A 41 5.06 -6.29 13.41
C GLU A 41 4.37 -6.58 12.07
N HIS A 42 4.36 -5.62 11.15
CA HIS A 42 3.59 -5.73 9.90
C HIS A 42 4.34 -5.11 8.71
N PRO A 43 4.30 -5.76 7.52
CA PRO A 43 4.83 -5.16 6.31
C PRO A 43 4.00 -3.92 5.93
N ILE A 44 4.70 -2.92 5.40
CA ILE A 44 4.10 -1.69 4.89
C ILE A 44 3.98 -1.84 3.38
N LEU A 45 2.77 -1.63 2.87
CA LEU A 45 2.53 -1.56 1.44
C LEU A 45 2.63 -0.11 1.00
N VAL A 46 3.76 0.22 0.38
CA VAL A 46 4.05 1.55 -0.15
C VAL A 46 3.50 1.65 -1.56
N VAL A 47 2.71 2.67 -1.83
CA VAL A 47 2.06 2.91 -3.11
C VAL A 47 2.49 4.27 -3.62
N LEU A 48 3.06 4.33 -4.82
CA LEU A 48 3.30 5.58 -5.53
C LEU A 48 2.14 5.83 -6.46
N ALA A 49 1.52 7.00 -6.32
CA ALA A 49 0.41 7.42 -7.16
C ALA A 49 0.62 8.82 -7.75
N ASP A 50 0.08 9.09 -8.93
CA ASP A 50 0.08 10.42 -9.54
C ASP A 50 -1.05 11.29 -8.94
N LEU A 51 -0.88 11.65 -7.67
CA LEU A 51 -1.86 12.38 -6.86
C LEU A 51 -1.16 13.45 -6.00
N SER A 52 -1.93 14.42 -5.51
CA SER A 52 -1.38 15.46 -4.63
C SER A 52 -1.02 14.92 -3.24
N GLU A 53 -0.08 15.57 -2.54
CA GLU A 53 0.31 15.20 -1.17
C GLU A 53 -0.91 15.13 -0.23
N GLU A 54 -1.85 16.07 -0.33
CA GLU A 54 -3.07 16.11 0.48
C GLU A 54 -3.97 14.88 0.23
N GLU A 55 -4.18 14.52 -1.03
CA GLU A 55 -4.99 13.35 -1.42
C GLU A 55 -4.33 12.05 -0.96
N THR A 56 -3.01 11.92 -1.14
CA THR A 56 -2.26 10.70 -0.76
C THR A 56 -2.28 10.43 0.75
N VAL A 57 -2.19 11.48 1.59
CA VAL A 57 -2.31 11.34 3.05
C VAL A 57 -3.69 10.83 3.44
N GLN A 58 -4.75 11.39 2.84
CA GLN A 58 -6.11 10.93 3.10
C GLN A 58 -6.31 9.47 2.65
N LEU A 59 -5.87 9.14 1.44
CA LEU A 59 -6.00 7.81 0.85
C LEU A 59 -5.23 6.74 1.62
N SER A 60 -4.08 7.06 2.21
CA SER A 60 -3.30 6.12 3.04
C SER A 60 -4.13 5.58 4.21
N GLY A 61 -4.86 6.46 4.90
CA GLY A 61 -5.72 6.08 6.02
C GLY A 61 -6.95 5.28 5.58
N GLU A 62 -7.62 5.72 4.51
CA GLU A 62 -8.78 5.03 3.95
C GLU A 62 -8.39 3.62 3.46
N LEU A 63 -7.33 3.50 2.66
CA LEU A 63 -6.88 2.21 2.12
C LEU A 63 -6.37 1.25 3.19
N THR A 64 -5.68 1.74 4.23
CA THR A 64 -5.28 0.89 5.36
C THR A 64 -6.51 0.24 6.01
N THR A 65 -7.58 1.01 6.18
CA THR A 65 -8.84 0.53 6.76
C THR A 65 -9.53 -0.45 5.82
N ASP A 66 -9.75 -0.06 4.56
CA ASP A 66 -10.42 -0.88 3.54
C ASP A 66 -9.71 -2.23 3.33
N VAL A 67 -8.37 -2.21 3.26
CA VAL A 67 -7.57 -3.43 3.10
C VAL A 67 -7.64 -4.30 4.34
N THR A 68 -7.53 -3.71 5.53
CA THR A 68 -7.61 -4.47 6.79
C THR A 68 -8.97 -5.13 6.94
N ASP A 69 -10.06 -4.41 6.64
CA ASP A 69 -11.43 -4.94 6.68
C ASP A 69 -11.64 -6.04 5.65
N ALA A 70 -11.13 -5.87 4.43
CA ALA A 70 -11.26 -6.86 3.36
C ALA A 70 -10.40 -8.12 3.59
N LEU A 71 -9.37 -8.04 4.42
CA LEU A 71 -8.51 -9.16 4.79
C LEU A 71 -8.91 -9.79 6.14
N ASP A 72 -10.19 -9.74 6.52
CA ASP A 72 -10.71 -10.35 7.75
C ASP A 72 -9.99 -9.86 9.03
N GLY A 73 -9.55 -8.60 9.05
CA GLY A 73 -8.86 -7.99 10.20
C GLY A 73 -7.35 -8.22 10.24
N HIS A 74 -6.75 -8.82 9.20
CA HIS A 74 -5.30 -8.84 9.06
C HIS A 74 -4.81 -7.42 8.74
N TYR A 75 -4.24 -6.76 9.76
CA TYR A 75 -3.73 -5.40 9.62
C TYR A 75 -2.61 -5.34 8.58
N VAL A 76 -2.80 -4.48 7.58
CA VAL A 76 -1.81 -4.13 6.56
C VAL A 76 -1.73 -2.61 6.51
N HIS A 77 -0.57 -2.07 6.85
CA HIS A 77 -0.36 -0.63 6.76
C HIS A 77 -0.15 -0.25 5.28
N VAL A 78 -0.96 0.68 4.78
CA VAL A 78 -0.83 1.20 3.41
C VAL A 78 -0.36 2.65 3.49
N SER A 79 0.77 2.93 2.84
CA SER A 79 1.35 4.27 2.76
C SER A 79 1.37 4.72 1.31
N VAL A 80 0.47 5.63 0.96
CA VAL A 80 0.39 6.23 -0.38
C VAL A 80 1.21 7.50 -0.39
N HIS A 81 2.05 7.64 -1.42
CA HIS A 81 2.86 8.83 -1.65
C HIS A 81 2.71 9.31 -3.10
N PRO A 82 2.92 10.61 -3.35
CA PRO A 82 3.04 11.12 -4.70
C PRO A 82 4.19 10.43 -5.44
N THR A 83 4.07 10.29 -6.76
CA THR A 83 5.15 9.71 -7.58
C THR A 83 6.46 10.50 -7.45
N ASP A 84 6.41 11.83 -7.34
CA ASP A 84 7.60 12.67 -7.13
C ASP A 84 8.27 12.48 -5.75
N ALA A 85 7.57 11.86 -4.80
CA ALA A 85 8.12 11.58 -3.48
C ALA A 85 9.06 10.38 -3.48
N GLU A 86 9.11 9.57 -4.55
CA GLU A 86 9.95 8.36 -4.63
C GLU A 86 11.41 8.64 -4.26
N GLU A 87 12.00 9.72 -4.79
CA GLU A 87 13.39 10.11 -4.51
C GLU A 87 13.61 10.58 -3.06
N ARG A 88 12.53 10.97 -2.37
CA ARG A 88 12.54 11.43 -0.96
C ARG A 88 12.31 10.28 0.02
N LEU A 89 11.82 9.13 -0.43
CA LEU A 89 11.55 8.00 0.44
C LEU A 89 12.85 7.31 0.88
N THR A 90 12.91 6.99 2.16
CA THR A 90 14.05 6.34 2.81
C THR A 90 13.97 4.82 2.68
N LEU A 91 13.69 4.33 1.47
CA LEU A 91 13.52 2.91 1.17
C LEU A 91 14.77 2.37 0.47
N PRO A 92 15.61 1.56 1.15
CA PRO A 92 16.73 0.93 0.46
C PRO A 92 16.20 -0.08 -0.56
N PRO A 93 16.70 -0.09 -1.81
CA PRO A 93 16.15 -0.90 -2.90
C PRO A 93 16.25 -2.41 -2.66
N GLU A 94 17.11 -2.84 -1.74
CA GLU A 94 17.24 -4.24 -1.30
C GLU A 94 16.10 -4.72 -0.40
N GLU A 95 15.38 -3.79 0.26
CA GLU A 95 14.24 -4.10 1.15
C GLU A 95 12.89 -3.86 0.48
N VAL A 96 12.89 -3.37 -0.77
CA VAL A 96 11.71 -3.12 -1.58
C VAL A 96 11.43 -4.33 -2.46
N LEU A 97 10.32 -5.02 -2.20
CA LEU A 97 9.87 -6.13 -3.06
C LEU A 97 8.68 -5.66 -3.92
N PRO A 98 8.75 -5.80 -5.26
CA PRO A 98 7.61 -5.50 -6.12
C PRO A 98 6.47 -6.47 -5.82
N VAL A 99 5.24 -5.96 -5.86
CA VAL A 99 4.02 -6.69 -5.48
C VAL A 99 3.12 -7.00 -6.67
#